data_AF-A0A0D0BWL8-F1
#
_entry.id   AF-A0A0D0BWL8-F1
#
_cell.length_a   1.000
_cell.length_b   1.000
_cell.length_c   1.000
_cell.angle_alpha   90.00
_cell.angle_beta   90.00
_cell.angle_gamma   90.00
#
_symmetry.space_group_name_H-M   'P 1'
#
loop_
_entity.id
_entity.type
_entity.pdbx_description
1 polymer ?
#
loop_
_entity_poly.entity_id
_entity_poly.type
_entity_poly.pdbx_seq_one_letter_code
_entity_poly.pdbx_strand_id
1 'polypeptide(L)'
;ILVNPTGKVMKWCAVDWCVELSNLFMKVKNGGKGSNRTVQRILLESPLVQVYHNIQWMVQQTFEHTHLTTNRADLDMTKTFSKMLEQFALNSPHVV
;
A
#
# COMPACT_ATOMS: atom_id res chain seq x y z
N ILE A 1 -9.23 14.85 -5.32
CA ILE A 1 -8.09 15.39 -6.12
C ILE A 1 -7.22 14.20 -6.52
N LEU A 2 -6.87 14.09 -7.80
CA LEU A 2 -5.95 13.06 -8.31
C LEU A 2 -4.60 13.70 -8.59
N VAL A 3 -3.53 12.96 -8.31
CA VAL A 3 -2.14 13.36 -8.56
C VAL A 3 -1.37 12.25 -9.25
N ASN A 4 -0.37 12.62 -10.02
CA ASN A 4 0.53 11.69 -10.68
C ASN A 4 1.98 11.98 -10.25
N PRO A 5 2.38 11.48 -9.06
CA PRO A 5 3.74 11.71 -8.55
C PRO A 5 4.81 11.07 -9.44
N THR A 6 4.45 10.09 -10.27
CA THR A 6 5.38 9.42 -11.20
C THR A 6 5.54 10.11 -12.55
N GLY A 7 4.64 11.03 -12.91
CA GLY A 7 4.62 11.67 -14.23
C GLY A 7 4.29 10.73 -15.41
N LYS A 8 3.99 9.45 -15.16
CA LYS A 8 3.74 8.44 -16.21
C LYS A 8 2.29 8.49 -16.70
N VAL A 9 2.08 8.31 -17.99
CA VAL A 9 0.75 8.33 -18.61
C VAL A 9 -0.18 7.32 -17.91
N MET A 10 -1.39 7.78 -17.55
CA MET A 10 -2.46 6.98 -16.91
C MET A 10 -2.09 6.35 -15.55
N LYS A 11 -1.10 6.89 -14.83
CA LYS A 11 -0.73 6.46 -13.47
C LYS A 11 -1.15 7.48 -12.40
N TRP A 12 -2.45 7.74 -12.35
CA TRP A 12 -3.05 8.65 -11.36
C TRP A 12 -3.33 7.92 -10.05
N CYS A 13 -3.05 8.59 -8.94
CA CYS A 13 -3.38 8.13 -7.60
C CYS A 13 -4.24 9.17 -6.89
N ALA A 14 -5.05 8.70 -5.93
CA ALA A 14 -5.69 9.61 -4.98
C ALA A 14 -4.62 10.33 -4.16
N VAL A 15 -4.80 11.64 -3.92
CA VAL A 15 -3.88 12.45 -3.11
C VAL A 15 -3.67 11.87 -1.72
N ASP A 16 -4.77 11.41 -1.11
CA ASP A 16 -4.80 10.67 0.15
C ASP A 16 -3.73 9.57 0.17
N TRP A 17 -3.73 8.69 -0.83
CA TRP A 17 -2.80 7.56 -0.89
C TRP A 17 -1.33 8.01 -0.90
N CYS A 18 -1.00 9.10 -1.61
CA CYS A 18 0.35 9.66 -1.59
C CYS A 18 0.75 10.20 -0.22
N VAL A 19 -0.19 10.84 0.49
CA VAL A 19 0.02 11.36 1.85
C VAL A 19 0.17 10.24 2.86
N GLU A 20 -0.67 9.20 2.79
CA GLU A 20 -0.58 8.02 3.63
C GLU A 20 0.72 7.26 3.43
N LEU A 21 1.16 7.08 2.19
CA LEU A 21 2.42 6.42 1.88
C LEU A 21 3.62 7.21 2.47
N SER A 22 3.62 8.53 2.32
CA SER A 22 4.65 9.39 2.93
C SER A 22 4.64 9.27 4.45
N ASN A 23 3.46 9.28 5.06
CA ASN A 23 3.29 9.08 6.50
C ASN A 23 3.81 7.73 6.98
N LEU A 24 3.54 6.64 6.25
CA LEU A 24 4.01 5.31 6.59
C LEU A 24 5.54 5.29 6.70
N PHE A 25 6.24 5.81 5.69
CA PHE A 25 7.70 5.79 5.70
C PHE A 25 8.30 6.75 6.72
N MET A 26 7.80 7.98 6.81
CA MET A 26 8.36 9.00 7.70
C MET A 26 8.01 8.78 9.17
N LYS A 27 6.80 8.29 9.48
CA LYS A 27 6.27 8.24 10.85
C LYS A 27 6.30 6.84 11.44
N VAL A 28 6.04 5.81 10.64
CA VAL A 28 5.91 4.44 11.12
C VAL A 28 7.22 3.68 10.95
N LYS A 29 7.83 3.71 9.76
CA LYS A 29 9.07 2.96 9.48
C LYS A 29 10.30 3.66 10.04
N ASN A 30 10.49 4.94 9.71
CA ASN A 30 11.73 5.67 9.98
C ASN A 30 11.61 6.73 11.09
N GLY A 31 10.41 6.92 11.65
CA GLY A 31 10.14 7.97 12.64
C GLY A 31 10.82 7.76 14.00
N GLY A 32 11.39 6.58 14.26
CA GLY A 32 12.00 6.23 15.54
C GLY A 32 11.00 6.14 16.71
N LYS A 33 11.50 5.98 17.94
CA LYS A 33 10.69 6.04 19.18
C LYS A 33 10.86 7.41 19.84
N GLY A 34 9.76 8.02 20.29
CA GLY A 34 9.78 9.27 21.09
C GLY A 34 9.18 10.51 20.38
N SER A 35 9.27 11.67 21.05
CA SER A 35 8.63 12.93 20.66
C SER A 35 9.43 13.79 19.66
N ASN A 36 10.51 13.27 19.06
CA ASN A 36 11.43 14.03 18.20
C ASN A 36 10.91 14.24 16.77
N ARG A 37 9.59 14.32 16.61
CA ARG A 37 8.90 14.42 15.33
C ARG A 37 8.61 15.88 15.02
N THR A 38 9.65 16.63 14.65
CA THR A 38 9.52 18.01 14.18
C THR A 38 9.34 18.05 12.66
N VAL A 39 8.57 19.02 12.15
CA VAL A 39 8.34 19.21 10.71
C VAL A 39 9.66 19.41 9.96
N GLN A 40 10.60 20.17 10.54
CA GLN A 40 11.93 20.39 9.95
C GLN A 40 12.71 19.09 9.77
N ARG A 41 12.69 18.20 10.76
CA ARG A 41 13.38 16.91 10.67
C ARG A 41 12.74 16.01 9.61
N ILE A 42 11.41 15.99 9.52
CA ILE A 42 10.68 15.28 8.46
C ILE A 42 11.12 15.79 7.09
N LEU A 43 11.17 17.10 6.89
CA LEU A 43 11.61 17.68 5.62
C LEU A 43 13.06 17.30 5.29
N LEU A 44 13.95 17.36 6.27
CA LEU A 44 15.37 17.03 6.10
C LEU A 44 15.62 15.54 5.82
N GLU A 45 14.89 14.66 6.47
CA GLU A 45 15.04 13.20 6.31
C GLU A 45 14.27 12.67 5.09
N SER A 46 13.23 13.38 4.61
CA SER A 46 12.37 12.90 3.52
C SER A 46 13.11 12.53 2.22
N PRO A 47 14.15 13.24 1.76
CA PRO A 47 14.90 12.83 0.57
C PRO A 47 15.66 11.52 0.80
N LEU A 48 16.26 11.35 1.98
CA LEU A 48 16.98 10.11 2.34
C LEU A 48 16.02 8.93 2.46
N VAL A 49 14.84 9.15 3.05
CA VAL A 49 13.79 8.14 3.15
C VAL A 49 13.29 7.72 1.76
N GLN A 50 13.10 8.67 0.84
CA GLN A 50 12.72 8.36 -0.54
C GLN A 50 13.81 7.59 -1.27
N VAL A 51 15.08 7.97 -1.13
CA VAL A 51 16.22 7.25 -1.73
C VAL A 51 16.29 5.82 -1.20
N TYR A 52 16.18 5.64 0.12
CA TYR A 52 16.17 4.32 0.73
C TYR A 52 15.01 3.46 0.24
N HIS A 53 13.80 4.03 0.14
CA HIS A 53 12.63 3.35 -0.42
C HIS A 53 12.85 2.94 -1.88
N ASN A 54 13.42 3.82 -2.71
CA ASN A 54 13.74 3.50 -4.11
C ASN A 54 14.76 2.38 -4.22
N ILE A 55 15.76 2.32 -3.33
CA ILE A 55 16.74 1.22 -3.27
C ILE A 55 16.06 -0.08 -2.86
N GLN A 56 15.20 -0.07 -1.83
CA GLN A 56 14.44 -1.26 -1.44
C GLN A 56 13.55 -1.77 -2.57
N TRP A 57 12.87 -0.86 -3.28
CA TRP A 57 12.09 -1.20 -4.46
C TRP A 57 12.95 -1.82 -5.55
N MET A 58 14.11 -1.23 -5.85
CA MET A 58 15.05 -1.76 -6.84
C MET A 58 15.58 -3.14 -6.45
N VAL A 59 15.97 -3.34 -5.20
CA VAL A 59 16.37 -4.62 -4.63
C VAL A 59 15.24 -5.61 -4.83
N GLN A 60 14.02 -5.27 -4.41
CA GLN A 60 12.86 -6.14 -4.56
C GLN A 60 12.62 -6.51 -6.03
N GLN A 61 12.62 -5.55 -6.96
CA GLN A 61 12.48 -5.83 -8.40
C GLN A 61 13.62 -6.71 -8.95
N THR A 62 14.85 -6.51 -8.48
CA THR A 62 16.02 -7.27 -8.91
C THR A 62 16.01 -8.70 -8.37
N PHE A 63 15.61 -8.88 -7.12
CA PHE A 63 15.48 -10.20 -6.49
C PHE A 63 14.18 -10.92 -6.90
N GLU A 64 13.15 -10.19 -7.29
CA GLU A 64 11.90 -10.72 -7.88
C GLU A 64 12.05 -11.09 -9.37
N HIS A 65 13.26 -11.03 -9.95
CA HIS A 65 13.56 -11.62 -11.27
C HIS A 65 13.60 -13.17 -11.27
N THR A 66 12.75 -13.80 -10.47
CA THR A 66 12.12 -15.06 -10.82
C THR A 66 10.61 -14.83 -10.84
N HIS A 67 10.12 -14.31 -11.97
CA HIS A 67 8.72 -14.38 -12.41
C HIS A 67 8.23 -15.83 -12.60
N LEU A 68 8.56 -16.75 -11.70
CA LEU A 68 8.00 -18.09 -11.62
C LEU A 68 6.91 -18.20 -10.54
N THR A 69 6.60 -17.15 -9.79
CA THR A 69 5.43 -17.17 -8.90
C THR A 69 4.58 -15.93 -9.09
N THR A 70 3.29 -16.19 -9.37
CA THR A 70 2.18 -15.25 -9.48
C THR A 70 1.93 -14.61 -10.85
N ASN A 71 1.86 -15.44 -11.91
CA ASN A 71 0.62 -15.33 -12.68
C ASN A 71 -0.46 -15.72 -11.67
N ARG A 72 -1.25 -14.76 -11.16
CA ARG A 72 -2.37 -15.09 -10.27
C ARG A 72 -3.24 -16.03 -11.10
N ALA A 73 -3.25 -17.31 -10.76
CA ALA A 73 -4.27 -18.20 -11.27
C ALA A 73 -5.62 -17.51 -11.03
N ASP A 74 -6.54 -17.63 -11.99
CA ASP A 74 -7.84 -16.97 -11.90
C ASP A 74 -8.43 -17.18 -10.50
N LEU A 75 -8.93 -16.09 -9.92
CA LEU A 75 -9.37 -16.06 -8.53
C LEU A 75 -10.54 -17.04 -8.36
N ASP A 76 -10.26 -18.21 -7.79
CA ASP A 76 -11.30 -19.15 -7.39
C ASP A 76 -11.99 -18.63 -6.12
N MET A 77 -13.09 -17.93 -6.35
CA MET A 77 -13.89 -17.28 -5.31
C MET A 77 -15.00 -18.18 -4.76
N THR A 78 -15.09 -19.44 -5.17
CA THR A 78 -16.16 -20.38 -4.76
C THR A 78 -16.30 -20.46 -3.25
N LYS A 79 -15.18 -20.59 -2.52
CA LYS A 79 -15.14 -20.65 -1.05
C LYS A 79 -15.57 -19.35 -0.37
N THR A 80 -15.28 -18.21 -1.00
CA THR A 80 -15.69 -16.90 -0.48
C THR A 80 -17.19 -16.74 -0.63
N PHE A 81 -17.74 -17.07 -1.79
CA PHE A 81 -19.18 -17.02 -2.04
C PHE A 81 -19.97 -18.01 -1.19
N SER A 82 -19.46 -19.23 -0.96
CA SER A 82 -20.14 -20.21 -0.10
C SER A 82 -20.27 -19.68 1.33
N LYS A 83 -19.19 -19.14 1.91
CA LYS A 83 -19.23 -18.52 3.24
C LYS A 83 -20.16 -17.31 3.29
N MET A 84 -20.21 -16.51 2.23
CA MET A 84 -21.08 -15.35 2.17
C MET A 84 -22.57 -15.75 2.16
N LEU A 85 -22.91 -16.81 1.42
CA LEU A 85 -24.25 -17.39 1.43
C LEU A 85 -24.64 -17.99 2.78
N GLU A 86 -23.73 -18.71 3.45
CA GLU A 86 -23.94 -19.18 4.82
C GLU A 86 -24.27 -18.02 5.78
N GLN A 87 -23.50 -16.92 5.69
CA GLN A 87 -23.72 -15.74 6.51
C GLN A 87 -25.06 -15.04 6.21
N PHE A 88 -25.48 -15.00 4.95
CA PHE A 88 -26.79 -14.44 4.59
C PHE A 88 -27.96 -15.31 5.05
N ALA A 89 -27.81 -16.64 5.01
CA ALA A 89 -28.82 -17.56 5.54
C ALA A 89 -28.97 -17.37 7.07
N LEU A 90 -27.85 -17.24 7.79
CA LEU A 90 -27.85 -17.05 9.24
C LEU A 90 -28.44 -15.69 9.67
N ASN A 91 -28.13 -14.64 8.94
CA ASN A 91 -28.39 -13.26 9.38
C ASN A 91 -29.50 -12.56 8.58
N SER A 92 -30.36 -13.31 7.86
CA SER A 92 -31.43 -12.85 6.95
C SER A 92 -31.76 -11.35 7.09
N PRO A 93 -31.00 -10.45 6.42
CA PRO A 93 -31.06 -9.02 6.68
C PRO A 93 -32.34 -8.38 6.13
N HIS A 94 -33.17 -9.18 5.46
CA HIS A 94 -34.44 -8.79 4.84
C HIS A 94 -35.65 -9.04 5.77
N VAL A 95 -35.45 -9.71 6.90
CA VAL A 95 -36.49 -9.91 7.92
C VAL A 95 -36.30 -8.84 8.98
N VAL A 96 -36.85 -7.65 8.70
CA VAL A 96 -37.17 -6.61 9.69
C VAL A 96 -38.65 -6.69 9.98
#